data_AF-T0LQP4-F1
#
_entry.id   AF-T0LQP4-F1
#
_cell.length_a   1.000
_cell.length_b   1.000
_cell.length_c   1.000
_cell.angle_alpha   90.00
_cell.angle_beta   90.00
_cell.angle_gamma   90.00
#
_symmetry.space_group_name_H-M   'P 1'
#
loop_
_entity.id
_entity.type
_entity.pdbx_description
1 polymer ?
#
loop_
_entity_poly.entity_id
_entity_poly.type
_entity_poly.pdbx_seq_one_letter_code
_entity_poly.pdbx_strand_id
1 'polypeptide(L)'
;MHFPTFQLLGLIGVQVVLGHPVSASEHITIEKRKPDGFWREGGDDLLGELNLDELTIGENVGGGKDGNAFKATVTGETAAGWDRSVTWILKKDYSNKQHILKEKDAYKAIDGKDVGPKFGALVYDDCGVDEEGILIEFIESRFADPNNKDDAKKALEAVKRMHDAGWIHGDLTSVRNIVIRTSDDKAVLLDFALARKIKSAQDSREDFQDLALAFAGVRFDDDGTTWKVRE
;
A
#
# COMPACT_ATOMS: atom_id res chain seq x y z
N MET A 1 55.13 10.60 10.15
CA MET A 1 54.25 10.63 8.96
C MET A 1 53.32 9.44 9.03
N HIS A 2 52.04 9.68 9.30
CA HIS A 2 50.99 8.65 9.31
C HIS A 2 49.98 9.08 8.25
N PHE A 3 49.75 8.22 7.27
CA PHE A 3 48.68 8.38 6.29
C PHE A 3 47.37 7.86 6.90
N PRO A 4 46.24 8.56 6.75
CA PRO A 4 44.95 8.05 7.19
C PRO A 4 44.41 7.05 6.16
N THR A 5 43.99 5.90 6.66
CA THR A 5 43.24 4.87 5.93
C THR A 5 41.83 5.40 5.66
N PHE A 6 41.47 5.55 4.38
CA PHE A 6 40.09 5.80 3.97
C PHE A 6 39.26 4.54 4.22
N GLN A 7 38.29 4.61 5.14
CA GLN A 7 37.18 3.65 5.18
C GLN A 7 36.03 4.19 4.34
N LEU A 8 35.83 3.52 3.21
CA LEU A 8 34.71 3.63 2.31
C LEU A 8 33.47 3.09 3.04
N LEU A 9 32.63 3.98 3.59
CA LEU A 9 31.31 3.59 4.10
C LEU A 9 30.38 3.40 2.90
N GLY A 10 30.03 2.14 2.67
CA GLY A 10 29.22 1.67 1.57
C GLY A 10 27.81 2.25 1.59
N LEU A 11 27.36 2.60 0.39
CA LEU A 11 25.96 2.77 0.02
C LEU A 11 25.17 1.53 0.45
N ILE A 12 24.32 1.67 1.47
CA ILE A 12 23.32 0.66 1.79
C ILE A 12 22.22 0.80 0.75
N GLY A 13 22.09 -0.27 -0.05
CA GLY A 13 21.20 -0.37 -1.18
C GLY A 13 19.74 -0.20 -0.79
N VAL A 14 19.05 0.61 -1.59
CA VAL A 14 17.59 0.65 -1.69
C VAL A 14 17.12 -0.71 -2.20
N GLN A 15 16.59 -1.56 -1.31
CA GLN A 15 15.87 -2.78 -1.71
C GLN A 15 14.41 -2.42 -1.97
N VAL A 16 14.10 -1.97 -3.19
CA VAL A 16 12.74 -1.99 -3.74
C VAL A 16 12.54 -3.37 -4.33
N VAL A 17 11.81 -4.24 -3.64
CA VAL A 17 11.41 -5.55 -4.18
C VAL A 17 10.05 -5.93 -3.61
N LEU A 18 8.98 -5.39 -4.19
CA LEU A 18 7.67 -6.05 -4.15
C LEU A 18 7.73 -7.21 -5.14
N GLY A 19 7.79 -8.43 -4.61
CA GLY A 19 7.76 -9.66 -5.42
C GLY A 19 9.12 -10.03 -6.03
N HIS A 20 9.32 -11.33 -6.24
CA HIS A 20 10.52 -11.88 -6.88
C HIS A 20 10.99 -11.05 -8.09
N PRO A 21 12.30 -11.00 -8.41
CA PRO A 21 12.74 -10.47 -9.69
C PRO A 21 11.96 -11.20 -10.79
N VAL A 22 11.09 -10.45 -11.47
CA VAL A 22 10.42 -10.92 -12.67
C VAL A 22 11.57 -11.31 -13.60
N SER A 23 11.68 -12.61 -13.92
CA SER A 23 12.46 -13.07 -15.07
C SER A 23 12.19 -12.08 -16.21
N ALA A 24 13.20 -11.66 -16.98
CA ALA A 24 13.09 -10.66 -18.03
C ALA A 24 12.08 -11.07 -19.14
N SER A 25 10.80 -11.06 -18.81
CA SER A 25 9.66 -11.39 -19.65
C SER A 25 8.76 -10.17 -19.63
N GLU A 26 8.86 -9.44 -20.73
CA GLU A 26 7.92 -8.42 -21.22
C GLU A 26 7.79 -7.17 -20.32
N HIS A 27 8.30 -6.05 -20.84
CA HIS A 27 7.92 -4.73 -20.38
C HIS A 27 6.40 -4.57 -20.55
N ILE A 28 5.62 -4.89 -19.52
CA ILE A 28 4.19 -4.59 -19.47
C ILE A 28 4.10 -3.06 -19.44
N THR A 29 3.78 -2.49 -20.59
CA THR A 29 3.66 -1.04 -20.78
C THR A 29 2.16 -0.73 -20.70
N ILE A 30 1.76 0.25 -19.89
CA ILE A 30 0.39 0.73 -19.91
C ILE A 30 0.21 1.52 -21.20
N GLU A 31 -0.50 0.93 -22.18
CA GLU A 31 -0.89 1.64 -23.38
C GLU A 31 -2.00 2.65 -23.05
N LYS A 32 -1.63 3.92 -22.94
CA LYS A 32 -2.60 5.01 -22.96
C LYS A 32 -3.20 5.12 -24.36
N ARG A 33 -4.50 4.89 -24.49
CA ARG A 33 -5.21 5.20 -25.74
C ARG A 33 -5.61 6.67 -25.71
N LYS A 34 -5.54 7.33 -26.87
CA LYS A 34 -5.94 8.74 -26.98
C LYS A 34 -7.41 8.88 -26.56
N PRO A 35 -7.76 9.88 -25.75
CA PRO A 35 -9.13 10.07 -25.31
C PRO A 35 -9.97 10.49 -26.51
N ASP A 36 -10.98 9.69 -26.85
CA ASP A 36 -11.95 10.00 -27.88
C ASP A 36 -13.00 10.98 -27.30
N GLY A 37 -12.57 12.21 -27.03
CA GLY A 37 -13.44 13.37 -26.85
C GLY A 37 -14.41 13.33 -25.65
N PHE A 38 -14.06 12.68 -24.54
CA PHE A 38 -14.87 12.73 -23.33
C PHE A 38 -14.61 14.03 -22.54
N TRP A 39 -15.63 14.88 -22.41
CA TRP A 39 -15.60 16.08 -21.57
C TRP A 39 -16.49 15.83 -20.35
N ARG A 40 -15.92 15.87 -19.13
CA ARG A 40 -16.69 15.92 -17.89
C ARG A 40 -17.12 17.37 -17.62
N GLU A 41 -18.42 17.65 -17.71
CA GLU A 41 -19.00 18.88 -17.18
C GLU A 41 -19.22 18.73 -15.67
N GLY A 42 -18.68 19.65 -14.86
CA GLY A 42 -19.09 19.84 -13.46
C GLY A 42 -18.02 19.54 -12.43
N GLY A 43 -17.72 20.54 -11.61
CA GLY A 43 -16.72 20.51 -10.54
C GLY A 43 -17.23 20.06 -9.18
N ASP A 44 -16.31 20.19 -8.23
CA ASP A 44 -16.43 20.20 -6.76
C ASP A 44 -16.15 18.93 -5.94
N ASP A 45 -15.55 17.88 -6.52
CA ASP A 45 -14.91 16.83 -5.69
C ASP A 45 -13.65 16.24 -6.36
N LEU A 46 -12.61 17.08 -6.51
CA LEU A 46 -11.31 16.69 -7.09
C LEU A 46 -10.50 15.72 -6.20
N LEU A 47 -10.98 15.42 -4.99
CA LEU A 47 -10.34 14.48 -4.07
C LEU A 47 -11.01 13.11 -4.16
N GLY A 48 -10.65 12.35 -5.20
CA GLY A 48 -10.98 10.92 -5.20
C GLY A 48 -11.12 10.25 -6.55
N GLU A 49 -11.09 10.99 -7.65
CA GLU A 49 -11.12 10.42 -9.01
C GLU A 49 -10.10 11.15 -9.91
N LEU A 50 -9.39 10.39 -10.75
CA LEU A 50 -8.48 10.89 -11.79
C LEU A 50 -8.70 10.09 -13.07
N ASN A 51 -8.48 10.70 -14.21
CA ASN A 51 -8.30 9.99 -15.46
C ASN A 51 -6.83 9.54 -15.60
N LEU A 52 -6.61 8.36 -16.19
CA LEU A 52 -5.29 7.80 -16.45
C LEU A 52 -4.41 8.74 -17.30
N ASP A 53 -5.01 9.53 -18.19
CA ASP A 53 -4.29 10.50 -19.00
C ASP A 53 -3.70 11.65 -18.19
N GLU A 54 -4.26 11.91 -17.01
CA GLU A 54 -3.75 12.91 -16.06
C GLU A 54 -2.50 12.42 -15.31
N LEU A 55 -2.11 11.15 -15.47
CA LEU A 55 -0.95 10.56 -14.81
C LEU A 55 0.18 10.29 -15.79
N THR A 56 1.39 10.74 -15.53
CA THR A 56 2.57 10.13 -16.16
C THR A 56 2.92 8.83 -15.45
N ILE A 57 2.83 7.71 -16.16
CA ILE A 57 3.16 6.38 -15.66
C ILE A 57 4.66 6.15 -15.84
N GLY A 58 5.33 5.84 -14.73
CA GLY A 58 6.75 5.53 -14.66
C GLY A 58 7.03 4.03 -14.66
N GLU A 59 8.09 3.64 -13.97
CA GLU A 59 8.52 2.24 -13.87
C GLU A 59 7.53 1.37 -13.09
N ASN A 60 7.45 0.09 -13.48
CA ASN A 60 6.80 -0.94 -12.68
C ASN A 60 7.65 -1.22 -11.43
N VAL A 61 7.06 -1.08 -10.25
CA VAL A 61 7.73 -1.26 -8.96
C VAL A 61 7.35 -2.55 -8.25
N GLY A 62 6.44 -3.33 -8.83
CA GLY A 62 5.95 -4.56 -8.24
C GLY A 62 4.71 -5.07 -8.95
N GLY A 63 4.47 -6.37 -8.80
CA GLY A 63 3.27 -7.00 -9.31
C GLY A 63 2.98 -8.29 -8.59
N GLY A 64 1.71 -8.67 -8.59
CA GLY A 64 1.21 -9.91 -8.00
C GLY A 64 0.19 -10.58 -8.90
N LYS A 65 -0.48 -11.58 -8.36
CA LYS A 65 -1.60 -12.26 -9.01
C LYS A 65 -2.75 -11.29 -9.32
N ASP A 66 -2.89 -10.26 -8.50
CA ASP A 66 -4.04 -9.35 -8.47
C ASP A 66 -3.72 -7.98 -9.08
N GLY A 67 -2.62 -7.85 -9.82
CA GLY A 67 -2.32 -6.62 -10.57
C GLY A 67 -0.87 -6.17 -10.54
N ASN A 68 -0.62 -5.04 -11.21
CA ASN A 68 0.69 -4.40 -11.29
C ASN A 68 0.66 -3.04 -10.58
N ALA A 69 1.81 -2.65 -10.05
CA ALA A 69 2.05 -1.38 -9.37
C ALA A 69 3.10 -0.58 -10.13
N PHE A 70 2.77 0.66 -10.48
CA PHE A 70 3.64 1.55 -11.25
C PHE A 70 3.86 2.85 -10.51
N LYS A 71 5.07 3.42 -10.53
CA LYS A 71 5.23 4.82 -10.12
C LYS A 71 4.36 5.70 -11.02
N ALA A 72 3.76 6.72 -10.44
CA ALA A 72 2.92 7.65 -11.15
C ALA A 72 3.14 9.08 -10.65
N THR A 73 3.00 10.03 -11.56
CA THR A 73 3.04 11.46 -11.25
C THR A 73 1.78 12.10 -11.81
N VAL A 74 1.04 12.84 -10.99
CA VAL A 74 -0.10 13.64 -11.46
C VAL A 74 0.44 14.83 -12.26
N THR A 75 -0.15 15.06 -13.44
CA THR A 75 0.31 16.05 -14.43
C THR A 75 -0.82 16.97 -14.88
N GLY A 76 -0.51 17.97 -15.72
CA GLY A 76 -1.50 18.91 -16.23
C GLY A 76 -2.00 19.91 -15.18
N GLU A 77 -3.21 20.43 -15.40
CA GLU A 77 -3.84 21.42 -14.52
C GLU A 77 -4.22 20.83 -13.15
N THR A 78 -4.56 19.54 -13.10
CA THR A 78 -4.91 18.84 -11.86
C THR A 78 -3.73 18.68 -10.91
N ALA A 79 -2.49 18.70 -11.41
CA ALA A 79 -1.28 18.62 -10.57
C ALA A 79 -1.11 19.79 -9.58
N ALA A 80 -1.82 20.91 -9.75
CA ALA A 80 -1.71 22.07 -8.86
C ALA A 80 -2.21 21.79 -7.43
N GLY A 81 -3.15 20.86 -7.26
CA GLY A 81 -3.74 20.49 -5.97
C GLY A 81 -3.04 19.34 -5.25
N TRP A 82 -2.01 18.73 -5.85
CA TRP A 82 -1.38 17.51 -5.33
C TRP A 82 -0.09 17.81 -4.56
N ASP A 83 0.10 17.10 -3.46
CA ASP A 83 1.34 17.16 -2.68
C ASP A 83 2.50 16.57 -3.49
N ARG A 84 3.38 17.46 -3.96
CA ARG A 84 4.56 17.11 -4.77
C ARG A 84 5.66 16.43 -3.96
N SER A 85 5.57 16.42 -2.64
CA SER A 85 6.51 15.68 -1.79
C SER A 85 6.15 14.19 -1.71
N VAL A 86 4.95 13.80 -2.11
CA VAL A 86 4.49 12.41 -2.14
C VAL A 86 4.84 11.79 -3.48
N THR A 87 5.55 10.66 -3.43
CA THR A 87 5.69 9.78 -4.60
C THR A 87 4.46 8.87 -4.66
N TRP A 88 3.81 8.78 -5.81
CA TRP A 88 2.58 7.99 -5.96
C TRP A 88 2.84 6.68 -6.70
N ILE A 89 2.08 5.65 -6.34
CA ILE A 89 1.97 4.36 -7.01
C ILE A 89 0.56 4.19 -7.54
N LEU A 90 0.43 3.89 -8.83
CA LEU A 90 -0.79 3.39 -9.43
C LEU A 90 -0.81 1.86 -9.31
N LYS A 91 -1.69 1.32 -8.47
CA LYS A 91 -2.05 -0.11 -8.45
C LYS A 91 -3.19 -0.32 -9.45
N LYS A 92 -2.97 -1.15 -10.47
CA LYS A 92 -4.02 -1.57 -11.42
C LYS A 92 -4.25 -3.08 -11.30
N ASP A 93 -5.48 -3.47 -10.98
CA ASP A 93 -5.98 -4.85 -11.10
C ASP A 93 -6.82 -4.94 -12.38
N TYR A 94 -6.29 -5.61 -13.40
CA TYR A 94 -6.97 -5.78 -14.68
C TYR A 94 -8.06 -6.86 -14.66
N SER A 95 -8.25 -7.57 -13.55
CA SER A 95 -9.06 -8.79 -13.50
C SER A 95 -10.36 -8.65 -12.73
N ASN A 96 -10.48 -7.68 -11.79
CA ASN A 96 -11.68 -7.57 -10.96
C ASN A 96 -11.96 -6.17 -10.39
N LYS A 97 -12.85 -5.42 -11.06
CA LYS A 97 -13.38 -4.13 -10.62
C LYS A 97 -13.92 -4.12 -9.17
N GLN A 98 -14.53 -5.20 -8.70
CA GLN A 98 -15.10 -5.22 -7.34
C GLN A 98 -14.03 -5.23 -6.25
N HIS A 99 -12.82 -5.72 -6.55
CA HIS A 99 -11.72 -5.69 -5.58
C HIS A 99 -11.24 -4.27 -5.36
N ILE A 100 -11.02 -3.51 -6.44
CA ILE A 100 -10.60 -2.10 -6.39
C ILE A 100 -11.60 -1.24 -5.60
N LEU A 101 -12.91 -1.39 -5.84
CA LEU A 101 -13.91 -0.59 -5.14
C LEU A 101 -13.97 -0.88 -3.63
N LYS A 102 -13.81 -2.15 -3.23
CA LYS A 102 -13.75 -2.54 -1.81
C LYS A 102 -12.46 -2.05 -1.15
N GLU A 103 -11.33 -2.21 -1.84
CA GLU A 103 -10.03 -1.76 -1.36
C GLU A 103 -10.00 -0.24 -1.19
N LYS A 104 -10.61 0.52 -2.12
CA LYS A 104 -10.81 1.97 -2.01
C LYS A 104 -11.56 2.35 -0.74
N ASP A 105 -12.66 1.66 -0.42
CA ASP A 105 -13.45 1.98 0.78
C ASP A 105 -12.64 1.77 2.07
N ALA A 106 -11.77 0.75 2.09
CA ALA A 106 -10.83 0.53 3.19
C ALA A 106 -9.80 1.65 3.28
N TYR A 107 -9.15 2.02 2.17
CA TYR A 107 -8.19 3.14 2.11
C TYR A 107 -8.81 4.44 2.61
N LYS A 108 -10.02 4.80 2.13
CA LYS A 108 -10.73 6.00 2.59
C LYS A 108 -11.04 5.98 4.07
N ALA A 109 -11.32 4.81 4.65
CA ALA A 109 -11.63 4.69 6.07
C ALA A 109 -10.40 4.83 6.99
N ILE A 110 -9.23 4.44 6.49
CA ILE A 110 -7.96 4.49 7.24
C ILE A 110 -7.11 5.73 6.91
N ASP A 111 -7.50 6.53 5.94
CA ASP A 111 -6.74 7.71 5.53
C ASP A 111 -6.55 8.69 6.69
N GLY A 112 -5.33 9.21 6.82
CA GLY A 112 -4.91 10.05 7.95
C GLY A 112 -4.79 9.34 9.31
N LYS A 113 -5.01 8.01 9.40
CA LYS A 113 -4.90 7.24 10.66
C LYS A 113 -3.56 6.54 10.87
N ASP A 114 -2.62 6.74 9.94
CA ASP A 114 -1.26 6.17 9.97
C ASP A 114 -1.28 4.63 10.05
N VAL A 115 -2.26 4.03 9.37
CA VAL A 115 -2.42 2.57 9.22
C VAL A 115 -1.79 2.08 7.91
N GLY A 116 -2.08 2.76 6.81
CA GLY A 116 -1.66 2.40 5.46
C GLY A 116 -1.09 3.59 4.69
N PRO A 117 -0.72 3.40 3.42
CA PRO A 117 -0.42 4.49 2.50
C PRO A 117 -1.55 5.52 2.43
N LYS A 118 -1.21 6.80 2.20
CA LYS A 118 -2.21 7.81 1.87
C LYS A 118 -2.99 7.40 0.63
N PHE A 119 -4.30 7.61 0.67
CA PHE A 119 -5.14 7.48 -0.51
C PHE A 119 -5.01 8.73 -1.37
N GLY A 120 -4.71 8.55 -2.65
CA GLY A 120 -4.72 9.64 -3.63
C GLY A 120 -6.07 9.73 -4.32
N ALA A 121 -6.33 8.78 -5.21
CA ALA A 121 -7.52 8.79 -6.05
C ALA A 121 -7.85 7.40 -6.58
N LEU A 122 -9.10 7.20 -6.96
CA LEU A 122 -9.48 6.17 -7.91
C LEU A 122 -9.12 6.67 -9.32
N VAL A 123 -8.47 5.84 -10.11
CA VAL A 123 -7.98 6.20 -11.44
C VAL A 123 -8.80 5.45 -12.47
N TYR A 124 -9.39 6.16 -13.41
CA TYR A 124 -10.23 5.63 -14.47
C TYR A 124 -9.53 5.70 -15.82
N ASP A 125 -9.84 4.75 -16.68
CA ASP A 125 -9.40 4.68 -18.06
C ASP A 125 -10.65 4.75 -18.95
N ASP A 126 -10.86 5.87 -19.65
CA ASP A 126 -12.09 6.12 -20.42
C ASP A 126 -12.27 5.16 -21.64
N CYS A 127 -11.35 4.22 -21.84
CA CYS A 127 -11.18 3.47 -23.08
C CYS A 127 -11.41 1.93 -23.00
N GLY A 128 -11.96 1.37 -21.91
CA GLY A 128 -12.57 0.02 -21.96
C GLY A 128 -12.48 -0.86 -20.70
N VAL A 129 -13.63 -1.45 -20.33
CA VAL A 129 -14.01 -2.62 -19.48
C VAL A 129 -13.20 -3.02 -18.23
N ASP A 130 -11.88 -2.81 -18.18
CA ASP A 130 -10.95 -3.11 -17.08
C ASP A 130 -10.29 -1.81 -16.56
N GLU A 131 -11.15 -0.84 -16.23
CA GLU A 131 -10.86 0.61 -16.33
C GLU A 131 -10.30 1.26 -15.07
N GLU A 132 -10.32 0.59 -13.93
CA GLU A 132 -10.08 1.24 -12.64
C GLU A 132 -8.73 0.85 -12.02
N GLY A 133 -8.09 1.78 -11.33
CA GLY A 133 -6.90 1.58 -10.54
C GLY A 133 -6.92 2.47 -9.30
N ILE A 134 -6.04 2.23 -8.34
CA ILE A 134 -5.95 3.08 -7.14
C ILE A 134 -4.58 3.74 -7.14
N LEU A 135 -4.60 5.06 -6.96
CA LEU A 135 -3.40 5.84 -6.70
C LEU A 135 -3.19 5.93 -5.18
N ILE A 136 -2.06 5.43 -4.71
CA ILE A 136 -1.66 5.41 -3.30
C ILE A 136 -0.24 5.92 -3.13
N GLU A 137 0.10 6.37 -1.92
CA GLU A 137 1.47 6.77 -1.59
C GLU A 137 2.46 5.61 -1.72
N PHE A 138 3.62 5.89 -2.32
CA PHE A 138 4.79 5.02 -2.24
C PHE A 138 5.43 5.13 -0.86
N ILE A 139 5.65 4.00 -0.21
CA ILE A 139 6.26 3.94 1.12
C ILE A 139 7.68 3.40 1.00
N GLU A 140 8.68 4.29 1.18
CA GLU A 140 10.06 3.86 1.42
C GLU A 140 10.12 3.05 2.71
N SER A 141 10.43 1.76 2.57
CA SER A 141 10.28 0.81 3.67
C SER A 141 11.13 -0.45 3.49
N ARG A 142 11.18 -1.24 4.56
CA ARG A 142 11.57 -2.65 4.55
C ARG A 142 10.37 -3.51 4.94
N PHE A 143 10.34 -4.77 4.54
CA PHE A 143 9.37 -5.71 5.12
C PHE A 143 9.61 -5.88 6.63
N ALA A 144 8.53 -6.15 7.36
CA ALA A 144 8.64 -6.58 8.74
C ALA A 144 9.37 -7.94 8.83
N ASP A 145 10.24 -8.10 9.83
CA ASP A 145 10.89 -9.38 10.12
C ASP A 145 9.95 -10.23 11.00
N PRO A 146 9.54 -11.43 10.55
CA PRO A 146 8.60 -12.28 11.29
C PRO A 146 9.14 -12.77 12.64
N ASN A 147 10.44 -12.64 12.89
CA ASN A 147 11.09 -13.02 14.16
C ASN A 147 11.42 -11.80 15.04
N ASN A 148 11.13 -10.58 14.58
CA ASN A 148 11.44 -9.36 15.30
C ASN A 148 10.25 -8.92 16.18
N LYS A 149 10.47 -8.86 17.49
CA LYS A 149 9.45 -8.48 18.46
C LYS A 149 8.98 -7.02 18.32
N ASP A 150 9.88 -6.12 17.95
CA ASP A 150 9.54 -4.70 17.81
C ASP A 150 8.72 -4.46 16.55
N ASP A 151 9.03 -5.17 15.47
CA ASP A 151 8.20 -5.16 14.25
C ASP A 151 6.80 -5.73 14.54
N ALA A 152 6.70 -6.83 15.29
CA ALA A 152 5.44 -7.40 15.74
C ALA A 152 4.62 -6.40 16.58
N LYS A 153 5.27 -5.65 17.49
CA LYS A 153 4.61 -4.61 18.29
C LYS A 153 4.08 -3.48 17.41
N LYS A 154 4.88 -2.98 16.48
CA LYS A 154 4.47 -1.92 15.55
C LYS A 154 3.30 -2.36 14.68
N ALA A 155 3.35 -3.58 14.15
CA ALA A 155 2.29 -4.16 13.34
C ALA A 155 0.99 -4.29 14.15
N LEU A 156 1.08 -4.77 15.39
CA LEU A 156 -0.07 -4.84 16.30
C LEU A 156 -0.72 -3.47 16.54
N GLU A 157 0.07 -2.42 16.74
CA GLU A 157 -0.45 -1.05 16.89
C GLU A 157 -1.07 -0.50 15.60
N ALA A 158 -0.56 -0.86 14.43
CA ALA A 158 -1.21 -0.52 13.15
C ALA A 158 -2.57 -1.23 12.98
N VAL A 159 -2.64 -2.53 13.33
CA VAL A 159 -3.88 -3.31 13.27
C VAL A 159 -4.93 -2.77 14.26
N LYS A 160 -4.53 -2.41 15.49
CA LYS A 160 -5.44 -1.76 16.45
C LYS A 160 -6.02 -0.46 15.90
N ARG A 161 -5.20 0.40 15.29
CA ARG A 161 -5.66 1.64 14.65
C ARG A 161 -6.62 1.38 13.49
N MET A 162 -6.42 0.29 12.74
CA MET A 162 -7.37 -0.16 11.71
C MET A 162 -8.70 -0.61 12.34
N HIS A 163 -8.66 -1.36 13.43
CA HIS A 163 -9.85 -1.80 14.15
C HIS A 163 -10.63 -0.63 14.77
N ASP A 164 -9.93 0.37 15.31
CA ASP A 164 -10.52 1.62 15.77
C ASP A 164 -11.18 2.41 14.63
N ALA A 165 -10.75 2.21 13.39
CA ALA A 165 -11.40 2.74 12.20
C ALA A 165 -12.65 1.94 11.78
N GLY A 166 -12.93 0.81 12.44
CA GLY A 166 -14.09 -0.05 12.17
C GLY A 166 -13.85 -1.09 11.08
N TRP A 167 -12.59 -1.41 10.76
CA TRP A 167 -12.21 -2.35 9.70
C TRP A 167 -11.23 -3.41 10.21
N ILE A 168 -11.28 -4.59 9.60
CA ILE A 168 -10.21 -5.59 9.68
C ILE A 168 -9.45 -5.64 8.37
N HIS A 169 -8.20 -6.09 8.40
CA HIS A 169 -7.38 -6.27 7.21
C HIS A 169 -7.76 -7.54 6.44
N GLY A 170 -7.86 -8.67 7.13
CA GLY A 170 -8.28 -9.96 6.56
C GLY A 170 -7.23 -10.65 5.67
N ASP A 171 -5.98 -10.17 5.65
CA ASP A 171 -4.86 -10.84 4.97
C ASP A 171 -3.52 -10.58 5.65
N LEU A 172 -3.46 -10.92 6.94
CA LEU A 172 -2.26 -10.71 7.76
C LEU A 172 -1.53 -12.01 8.10
N THR A 173 -1.85 -13.12 7.43
CA THR A 173 -1.23 -14.44 7.70
C THR A 173 0.26 -14.48 7.33
N SER A 174 0.75 -13.50 6.56
CA SER A 174 2.15 -13.34 6.19
C SER A 174 2.59 -11.88 6.35
N VAL A 175 3.85 -11.67 6.76
CA VAL A 175 4.46 -10.32 6.87
C VAL A 175 4.58 -9.56 5.54
N ARG A 176 4.19 -10.16 4.40
CA ARG A 176 4.27 -9.53 3.08
C ARG A 176 3.41 -8.28 2.94
N ASN A 177 2.32 -8.19 3.72
CA ASN A 177 1.42 -7.03 3.74
C ASN A 177 1.77 -6.04 4.87
N ILE A 178 2.95 -6.20 5.47
CA ILE A 178 3.40 -5.39 6.60
C ILE A 178 4.80 -4.88 6.31
N VAL A 179 4.93 -3.56 6.20
CA VAL A 179 6.22 -2.91 5.99
C VAL A 179 6.51 -1.94 7.12
N ILE A 180 7.80 -1.73 7.40
CA ILE A 180 8.28 -0.74 8.35
C ILE A 180 8.81 0.44 7.56
N ARG A 181 8.14 1.59 7.70
CA ARG A 181 8.49 2.83 7.02
C ARG A 181 9.83 3.33 7.54
N THR A 182 10.75 3.63 6.63
CA THR A 182 12.15 3.98 6.99
C THR A 182 12.25 5.33 7.69
N SER A 183 11.35 6.27 7.38
CA SER A 183 11.43 7.65 7.86
C SER A 183 11.04 7.81 9.33
N ASP A 184 10.13 6.99 9.86
CA ASP A 184 9.60 7.09 11.22
C ASP A 184 9.55 5.77 11.99
N ASP A 185 10.05 4.68 11.39
CA ASP A 185 10.13 3.33 11.97
C ASP A 185 8.77 2.77 12.41
N LYS A 186 7.68 3.17 11.74
CA LYS A 186 6.32 2.67 12.00
C LYS A 186 5.91 1.57 11.04
N ALA A 187 5.06 0.67 11.52
CA ALA A 187 4.41 -0.30 10.64
C ALA A 187 3.32 0.36 9.80
N VAL A 188 3.31 -0.01 8.52
CA VAL A 188 2.31 0.36 7.53
C VAL A 188 1.76 -0.94 6.94
N LEU A 189 0.43 -1.07 6.97
CA LEU A 189 -0.29 -2.17 6.36
C LEU A 189 -0.51 -1.90 4.87
N LEU A 190 -0.31 -2.90 4.04
CA LEU A 190 -0.45 -2.85 2.58
C LEU A 190 -1.52 -3.83 2.11
N ASP A 191 -2.08 -3.57 0.93
CA ASP A 191 -3.02 -4.47 0.25
C ASP A 191 -4.31 -4.76 1.03
N PHE A 192 -5.30 -3.88 0.86
CA PHE A 192 -6.58 -3.96 1.56
C PHE A 192 -7.66 -4.69 0.74
N ALA A 193 -7.27 -5.52 -0.22
CA ALA A 193 -8.22 -6.21 -1.10
C ALA A 193 -9.22 -7.11 -0.34
N LEU A 194 -8.79 -7.70 0.78
CA LEU A 194 -9.64 -8.53 1.66
C LEU A 194 -10.22 -7.77 2.86
N ALA A 195 -9.94 -6.46 2.95
CA ALA A 195 -10.40 -5.66 4.07
C ALA A 195 -11.92 -5.53 4.08
N ARG A 196 -12.49 -5.53 5.28
CA ARG A 196 -13.93 -5.45 5.49
C ARG A 196 -14.28 -4.77 6.80
N LYS A 197 -15.47 -4.16 6.84
CA LYS A 197 -16.01 -3.59 8.08
C LYS A 197 -16.16 -4.66 9.16
N ILE A 198 -15.79 -4.30 10.38
CA ILE A 198 -16.03 -5.10 11.58
C ILE A 198 -17.54 -5.21 11.79
N LYS A 199 -18.03 -6.44 11.93
CA LYS A 199 -19.42 -6.77 12.26
C LYS A 199 -19.54 -7.42 13.64
N SER A 200 -18.45 -7.96 14.16
CA SER A 200 -18.41 -8.61 15.46
C SER A 200 -17.00 -8.56 16.08
N ALA A 201 -16.91 -8.76 17.40
CA ALA A 201 -15.61 -8.91 18.07
C ALA A 201 -14.80 -10.11 17.55
N GLN A 202 -15.46 -11.10 16.94
CA GLN A 202 -14.79 -12.25 16.34
C GLN A 202 -13.97 -11.84 15.12
N ASP A 203 -14.42 -10.85 14.34
CA ASP A 203 -13.66 -10.34 13.18
C ASP A 203 -12.29 -9.78 13.61
N SER A 204 -12.27 -8.93 14.63
CA SER A 204 -11.02 -8.37 15.17
C SER A 204 -10.11 -9.46 15.73
N ARG A 205 -10.68 -10.50 16.36
CA ARG A 205 -9.90 -11.63 16.88
C ARG A 205 -9.26 -12.44 15.76
N GLU A 206 -9.96 -12.68 14.65
CA GLU A 206 -9.40 -13.36 13.48
C GLU A 206 -8.20 -12.58 12.92
N ASP A 207 -8.32 -11.26 12.77
CA ASP A 207 -7.24 -10.41 12.25
C ASP A 207 -5.99 -10.42 13.16
N PHE A 208 -6.18 -10.47 14.48
CA PHE A 208 -5.06 -10.66 15.43
C PHE A 208 -4.45 -12.07 15.39
N GLN A 209 -5.26 -13.10 15.13
CA GLN A 209 -4.76 -14.46 14.95
C GLN A 209 -3.93 -14.57 13.67
N ASP A 210 -4.37 -13.95 12.58
CA ASP A 210 -3.62 -13.88 11.33
C ASP A 210 -2.29 -13.16 11.56
N LEU A 211 -2.30 -12.00 12.25
CA LEU A 211 -1.08 -11.31 12.64
C LEU A 211 -0.13 -12.19 13.46
N ALA A 212 -0.66 -12.97 14.41
CA ALA A 212 0.15 -13.89 15.21
C ALA A 212 0.79 -14.99 14.35
N LEU A 213 0.11 -15.46 13.30
CA LEU A 213 0.67 -16.40 12.33
C LEU A 213 1.80 -15.77 11.51
N ALA A 214 1.65 -14.51 11.06
CA ALA A 214 2.72 -13.80 10.36
C ALA A 214 3.98 -13.67 11.23
N PHE A 215 3.83 -13.47 12.53
CA PHE A 215 4.91 -13.34 13.49
C PHE A 215 5.05 -14.58 14.38
N ALA A 216 4.94 -15.79 13.82
CA ALA A 216 5.01 -17.04 14.60
C ALA A 216 6.33 -17.25 15.38
N GLY A 217 7.40 -16.52 15.02
CA GLY A 217 8.65 -16.46 15.78
C GLY A 217 8.57 -15.62 17.06
N VAL A 218 7.49 -14.87 17.24
CA VAL A 218 7.20 -13.98 18.37
C VAL A 218 6.02 -14.53 19.17
N ARG A 219 6.04 -14.34 20.49
CA ARG A 219 4.94 -14.75 21.36
C ARG A 219 4.00 -13.59 21.63
N PHE A 220 2.70 -13.84 21.51
CA PHE A 220 1.64 -12.91 21.87
C PHE A 220 0.90 -13.39 23.12
N ASP A 221 0.43 -12.45 23.92
CA ASP A 221 -0.59 -12.65 24.94
C ASP A 221 -1.96 -12.38 24.34
N ASP A 222 -2.86 -13.35 24.49
CA ASP A 222 -4.30 -13.18 24.32
C ASP A 222 -4.96 -13.59 25.63
N ASP A 223 -5.31 -12.60 26.46
CA ASP A 223 -6.03 -12.83 27.72
C ASP A 223 -7.56 -12.75 27.54
N GLY A 224 -8.04 -12.69 26.29
CA GLY A 224 -9.45 -12.51 25.95
C GLY A 224 -9.95 -11.07 26.06
N THR A 225 -9.14 -10.14 26.57
CA THR A 225 -9.47 -8.70 26.69
C THR A 225 -8.46 -7.79 26.00
N THR A 226 -7.19 -8.20 25.90
CA THR A 226 -6.12 -7.46 25.25
C THR A 226 -5.15 -8.39 24.51
N TRP A 227 -4.78 -7.97 23.30
CA TRP A 227 -3.69 -8.57 22.52
C TRP A 227 -2.41 -7.76 22.72
N LYS A 228 -1.31 -8.43 23.10
CA LYS A 228 0.01 -7.80 23.35
C LYS A 228 1.16 -8.72 22.92
N VAL A 229 2.32 -8.16 22.59
CA VAL A 229 3.56 -8.91 22.33
C VAL A 229 4.32 -9.16 23.64
N ARG A 230 4.78 -10.38 23.88
CA ARG A 230 5.57 -10.75 25.07
C ARG A 230 7.02 -10.27 24.99
N GLU A 231 7.52 -9.74 26.11
CA GLU A 231 8.95 -9.45 26.30
C GLU A 231 9.85 -10.68 26.26
#